data_AF-A0A3B9VMN7-F1
#
_entry.id   AF-A0A3B9VMN7-F1
#
_cell.length_a   1.000
_cell.length_b   1.000
_cell.length_c   1.000
_cell.angle_alpha   90.00
_cell.angle_beta   90.00
_cell.angle_gamma   90.00
#
_symmetry.space_group_name_H-M   'P 1'
#
loop_
_entity.id
_entity.type
_entity.pdbx_description
1 polymer ?
#
loop_
_entity_poly.entity_id
_entity_poly.type
_entity_poly.pdbx_seq_one_letter_code
_entity_poly.pdbx_strand_id
1 'polypeptide(L)'
;DLYVGDGFGAVHRKHASVFELAQLLPHAAGKLIAAEVAVLEKLTQSPERPYGVVLGGAKVSDKIGVISNLLDKVNILAIGGGMLFTFLAAQGKEIGKSLFEAESVELVKQLLDRAEKLGVRVLLPSDIWVAPAFANDSPSLVSADQIPSNQMGLDIGPESARAFASAINECATVFWNGPMGVFEFPNFASGTKIVAQALSEVSGLSVVGGGDSAAA
;
A
#
# COMPACT_ATOMS: atom_id res chain seq x y z
N ASP A 1 -16.02 37.58 -0.97
CA ASP A 1 -14.78 38.33 -1.17
C ASP A 1 -13.60 37.46 -1.56
N LEU A 2 -13.27 36.39 -0.82
CA LEU A 2 -12.21 35.44 -1.16
C LEU A 2 -12.64 34.00 -0.87
N TYR A 3 -12.06 33.01 -1.56
CA TYR A 3 -12.20 31.59 -1.26
C TYR A 3 -10.86 31.00 -0.80
N VAL A 4 -10.85 30.27 0.31
CA VAL A 4 -9.70 29.49 0.77
C VAL A 4 -10.13 28.06 0.99
N GLY A 5 -9.65 27.16 0.13
CA GLY A 5 -9.85 25.73 0.29
C GLY A 5 -8.77 25.16 1.19
N ASP A 6 -9.12 24.43 2.25
CA ASP A 6 -8.13 23.83 3.16
C ASP A 6 -8.38 22.34 3.45
N GLY A 7 -9.30 21.71 2.71
CA GLY A 7 -9.62 20.28 2.84
C GLY A 7 -9.03 19.45 1.72
N PHE A 8 -7.78 19.00 1.86
CA PHE A 8 -7.08 18.20 0.83
C PHE A 8 -7.87 16.95 0.41
N GLY A 9 -8.48 16.24 1.36
CA GLY A 9 -9.31 15.06 1.08
C GLY A 9 -10.49 15.31 0.14
N ALA A 10 -10.92 16.55 -0.06
CA ALA A 10 -12.04 16.89 -0.95
C ALA A 10 -11.59 17.34 -2.36
N VAL A 11 -10.32 17.70 -2.56
CA VAL A 11 -9.86 18.36 -3.80
C VAL A 11 -9.89 17.46 -5.04
N HIS A 12 -9.95 16.14 -4.85
CA HIS A 12 -10.04 15.17 -5.94
C HIS A 12 -11.44 15.09 -6.58
N ARG A 13 -12.44 15.85 -6.08
CA ARG A 13 -13.81 15.86 -6.59
C ARG A 13 -14.24 17.25 -7.05
N LYS A 14 -14.94 17.30 -8.18
CA LYS A 14 -15.54 18.53 -8.74
C LYS A 14 -16.88 18.84 -8.07
N HIS A 15 -16.86 19.17 -6.78
CA HIS A 15 -18.06 19.59 -6.05
C HIS A 15 -18.20 21.12 -6.03
N ALA A 16 -19.43 21.62 -5.86
CA ALA A 16 -19.72 23.05 -5.83
C ALA A 16 -18.85 23.82 -4.80
N SER A 17 -18.69 23.28 -3.59
CA SER A 17 -17.91 23.89 -2.50
C SER A 17 -16.38 23.80 -2.63
N VAL A 18 -15.89 23.05 -3.62
CA VAL A 18 -14.45 22.77 -3.82
C VAL A 18 -13.96 23.38 -5.13
N PHE A 19 -14.71 23.17 -6.21
CA PHE A 19 -14.30 23.51 -7.57
C PHE A 19 -15.06 24.75 -8.08
N GLU A 20 -16.39 24.73 -8.09
CA GLU A 20 -17.18 25.79 -8.71
C GLU A 20 -17.02 27.12 -7.95
N LEU A 21 -17.11 27.10 -6.61
CA LEU A 21 -16.94 28.30 -5.80
C LEU A 21 -15.53 28.90 -5.94
N ALA A 22 -14.50 28.06 -6.06
CA ALA A 22 -13.13 28.50 -6.29
C ALA A 22 -12.95 29.16 -7.66
N GLN A 23 -13.67 28.71 -8.69
CA GLN A 23 -13.64 29.32 -10.03
C GLN A 23 -14.33 30.69 -10.07
N LEU A 24 -15.30 30.94 -9.19
CA LEU A 24 -16.10 32.17 -9.18
C LEU A 24 -15.47 33.30 -8.35
N LEU A 25 -14.51 33.00 -7.49
CA LEU A 25 -13.89 33.96 -6.56
C LEU A 25 -12.36 33.94 -6.68
N PRO A 26 -11.67 35.05 -6.34
CA PRO A 26 -10.24 34.98 -6.10
C PRO A 26 -9.96 33.94 -5.01
N HIS A 27 -9.09 32.98 -5.31
CA HIS A 27 -8.90 31.79 -4.49
C HIS A 27 -7.44 31.55 -4.13
N ALA A 28 -7.24 30.86 -3.00
CA ALA A 28 -5.94 30.38 -2.56
C ALA A 28 -6.07 29.00 -1.90
N ALA A 29 -4.99 28.23 -1.93
CA ALA A 29 -4.85 27.05 -1.08
C ALA A 29 -4.58 27.49 0.36
N GLY A 30 -5.27 26.86 1.31
CA GLY A 30 -4.97 26.97 2.72
C GLY A 30 -3.69 26.20 3.09
N LYS A 31 -3.34 26.24 4.37
CA LYS A 31 -2.06 25.69 4.86
C LYS A 31 -2.02 24.17 4.86
N LEU A 32 -3.15 23.49 5.09
CA LEU A 32 -3.24 22.03 5.07
C LEU A 32 -3.06 21.51 3.64
N ILE A 33 -3.73 22.12 2.66
CA ILE A 33 -3.53 21.77 1.25
C ILE A 33 -2.08 22.04 0.83
N ALA A 34 -1.52 23.20 1.18
CA ALA A 34 -0.14 23.53 0.84
C ALA A 34 0.86 22.53 1.45
N ALA A 35 0.65 22.11 2.69
CA ALA A 35 1.49 21.12 3.36
C ALA A 35 1.40 19.73 2.68
N GLU A 36 0.19 19.25 2.38
CA GLU A 36 -0.04 17.98 1.69
C GLU A 36 0.61 17.94 0.30
N VAL A 37 0.42 19.02 -0.48
CA VAL A 37 1.04 19.15 -1.81
C VAL A 37 2.56 19.13 -1.70
N ALA A 38 3.15 19.86 -0.75
CA ALA A 38 4.60 19.88 -0.56
C ALA A 38 5.18 18.49 -0.20
N VAL A 39 4.44 17.66 0.55
CA VAL A 39 4.84 16.27 0.84
C VAL A 39 4.74 15.41 -0.42
N LEU A 40 3.64 15.50 -1.17
CA LEU A 40 3.45 14.72 -2.40
C LEU A 40 4.45 15.10 -3.50
N GLU A 41 4.83 16.37 -3.61
CA GLU A 41 5.88 16.82 -4.52
C GLU A 41 7.23 16.17 -4.18
N LYS A 42 7.59 16.06 -2.88
CA LYS A 42 8.81 15.35 -2.47
C LYS A 42 8.77 13.87 -2.87
N LEU A 43 7.63 13.21 -2.73
CA LEU A 43 7.47 11.80 -3.11
C LEU A 43 7.54 11.58 -4.63
N THR A 44 7.07 12.55 -5.43
CA THR A 44 6.88 12.36 -6.87
C THR A 44 7.96 13.00 -7.75
N GLN A 45 8.66 14.03 -7.28
CA GLN A 45 9.64 14.77 -8.10
C GLN A 45 11.09 14.51 -7.67
N SER A 46 11.38 14.55 -6.37
CA SER A 46 12.75 14.46 -5.86
C SER A 46 12.85 13.72 -4.52
N PRO A 47 12.50 12.42 -4.46
CA PRO A 47 12.59 11.65 -3.22
C PRO A 47 14.04 11.36 -2.85
N GLU A 48 14.34 11.40 -1.56
CA GLU A 48 15.63 10.93 -1.04
C GLU A 48 15.69 9.40 -1.12
N ARG A 49 16.85 8.87 -1.54
CA ARG A 49 17.03 7.44 -1.81
C ARG A 49 17.88 6.76 -0.72
N PRO A 50 17.63 5.49 -0.37
CA PRO A 50 16.66 4.59 -1.01
C PRO A 50 15.20 4.98 -0.76
N TYR A 51 14.37 4.93 -1.81
CA TYR A 51 12.94 5.22 -1.73
C TYR A 51 12.13 3.91 -1.72
N GLY A 52 11.48 3.61 -0.60
CA GLY A 52 10.60 2.46 -0.43
C GLY A 52 9.12 2.83 -0.58
N VAL A 53 8.35 1.94 -1.21
CA VAL A 53 6.90 2.01 -1.25
C VAL A 53 6.32 0.72 -0.69
N VAL A 54 5.40 0.83 0.26
CA VAL A 54 4.67 -0.29 0.87
C VAL A 54 3.20 -0.14 0.50
N LEU A 55 2.63 -1.12 -0.18
CA LEU A 55 1.24 -1.09 -0.61
C LEU A 55 0.48 -2.30 -0.11
N GLY A 56 -0.72 -2.05 0.38
CA GLY A 56 -1.66 -3.07 0.80
C GLY A 56 -3.09 -2.72 0.47
N GLY A 57 -4.02 -3.38 1.17
CA GLY A 57 -5.46 -3.29 0.89
C GLY A 57 -5.99 -4.48 0.09
N ALA A 58 -7.30 -4.47 -0.15
CA ALA A 58 -8.04 -5.65 -0.64
C ALA A 58 -7.92 -5.90 -2.14
N LYS A 59 -7.78 -4.85 -2.95
CA LYS A 59 -7.85 -4.90 -4.43
C LYS A 59 -6.60 -4.31 -5.06
N VAL A 60 -6.05 -5.01 -6.04
CA VAL A 60 -4.92 -4.52 -6.85
C VAL A 60 -5.38 -3.46 -7.86
N SER A 61 -6.62 -3.55 -8.35
CA SER A 61 -7.21 -2.57 -9.26
C SER A 61 -7.15 -1.13 -8.72
N ASP A 62 -7.37 -0.96 -7.42
CA ASP A 62 -7.28 0.34 -6.74
C ASP A 62 -5.84 0.89 -6.62
N LYS A 63 -4.82 0.03 -6.72
CA LYS A 63 -3.40 0.39 -6.51
C LYS A 63 -2.56 0.42 -7.78
N ILE A 64 -3.04 -0.15 -8.88
CA ILE A 64 -2.33 -0.22 -10.17
C ILE A 64 -1.81 1.13 -10.64
N GLY A 65 -2.63 2.20 -10.53
CA GLY A 65 -2.22 3.55 -10.94
C GLY A 65 -1.07 4.09 -10.09
N VAL A 66 -1.12 3.84 -8.78
CA VAL A 66 -0.07 4.24 -7.82
C VAL A 66 1.22 3.49 -8.12
N ILE A 67 1.16 2.15 -8.26
CA ILE A 67 2.32 1.33 -8.60
C ILE A 67 2.95 1.83 -9.90
N SER A 68 2.14 1.97 -10.95
CA SER A 68 2.62 2.34 -12.28
C SER A 68 3.32 3.70 -12.30
N ASN A 69 2.85 4.65 -11.50
CA ASN A 69 3.40 6.01 -11.41
C ASN A 69 4.66 6.12 -10.53
N LEU A 70 4.84 5.20 -9.58
CA LEU A 70 5.98 5.22 -8.66
C LEU A 70 7.11 4.27 -9.06
N LEU A 71 6.83 3.28 -9.93
CA LEU A 71 7.79 2.22 -10.24
C LEU A 71 9.13 2.72 -10.82
N ASP A 72 9.12 3.83 -11.55
CA ASP A 72 10.32 4.48 -12.10
C ASP A 72 11.13 5.30 -11.07
N LYS A 73 10.57 5.51 -9.87
CA LYS A 73 11.13 6.37 -8.82
C LYS A 73 11.62 5.58 -7.62
N VAL A 74 11.01 4.44 -7.33
CA VAL A 74 11.30 3.65 -6.13
C VAL A 74 12.50 2.73 -6.31
N ASN A 75 13.10 2.35 -5.19
CA ASN A 75 14.12 1.32 -5.09
C ASN A 75 13.51 -0.01 -4.60
N ILE A 76 12.52 0.08 -3.71
CA ILE A 76 11.87 -1.06 -3.07
C ILE A 76 10.35 -0.91 -3.21
N LEU A 77 9.68 -2.00 -3.58
CA LEU A 77 8.22 -2.10 -3.61
C LEU A 77 7.78 -3.32 -2.80
N ALA A 78 7.15 -3.09 -1.64
CA ALA A 78 6.61 -4.15 -0.79
C ALA A 78 5.08 -4.24 -0.96
N ILE A 79 4.57 -5.45 -1.18
CA ILE A 79 3.16 -5.72 -1.48
C ILE A 79 2.55 -6.64 -0.41
N GLY A 80 1.51 -6.19 0.28
CA GLY A 80 0.74 -6.97 1.25
C GLY A 80 -0.76 -6.86 1.03
N GLY A 81 -1.54 -7.23 2.06
CA GLY A 81 -3.00 -7.17 2.01
C GLY A 81 -3.64 -8.21 1.07
N GLY A 82 -4.93 -8.09 0.82
CA GLY A 82 -5.67 -8.96 -0.09
C GLY A 82 -5.18 -8.89 -1.54
N MET A 83 -4.66 -7.74 -1.97
CA MET A 83 -4.15 -7.58 -3.33
C MET A 83 -2.93 -8.45 -3.64
N LEU A 84 -2.19 -8.88 -2.60
CA LEU A 84 -1.05 -9.79 -2.72
C LEU A 84 -1.40 -11.07 -3.49
N PHE A 85 -2.57 -11.64 -3.25
CA PHE A 85 -2.90 -12.96 -3.81
C PHE A 85 -3.05 -12.90 -5.34
N THR A 86 -3.39 -11.75 -5.92
CA THR A 86 -3.32 -11.56 -7.37
C THR A 86 -1.86 -11.59 -7.87
N PHE A 87 -0.88 -11.10 -7.10
CA PHE A 87 0.55 -11.24 -7.42
C PHE A 87 1.03 -12.69 -7.31
N LEU A 88 0.63 -13.41 -6.26
CA LEU A 88 1.00 -14.82 -6.10
C LEU A 88 0.38 -15.69 -7.21
N ALA A 89 -0.89 -15.46 -7.55
CA ALA A 89 -1.55 -16.11 -8.67
C ALA A 89 -0.90 -15.78 -10.02
N ALA A 90 -0.45 -14.53 -10.21
CA ALA A 90 0.33 -14.14 -11.41
C ALA A 90 1.67 -14.90 -11.53
N GLN A 91 2.27 -15.31 -10.40
CA GLN A 91 3.44 -16.18 -10.34
C GLN A 91 3.10 -17.68 -10.44
N GLY A 92 1.83 -18.05 -10.63
CA GLY A 92 1.38 -19.43 -10.75
C GLY A 92 1.26 -20.18 -9.42
N LYS A 93 1.21 -19.47 -8.29
CA LYS A 93 1.06 -20.06 -6.96
C LYS A 93 -0.41 -20.32 -6.62
N GLU A 94 -0.66 -21.34 -5.80
CA GLU A 94 -1.97 -21.61 -5.20
C GLU A 94 -2.29 -20.53 -4.16
N ILE A 95 -3.54 -20.07 -4.14
CA ILE A 95 -4.02 -18.99 -3.25
C ILE A 95 -5.26 -19.40 -2.44
N GLY A 96 -5.77 -20.61 -2.63
CA GLY A 96 -6.97 -21.11 -1.98
C GLY A 96 -8.18 -20.24 -2.26
N LYS A 97 -8.83 -19.78 -1.19
CA LYS A 97 -10.02 -18.92 -1.22
C LYS A 97 -9.70 -17.43 -1.02
N SER A 98 -8.43 -17.05 -1.15
CA SER A 98 -8.00 -15.67 -0.93
C SER A 98 -8.58 -14.71 -1.98
N LEU A 99 -8.62 -13.42 -1.65
CA LEU A 99 -9.12 -12.38 -2.56
C LEU A 99 -8.33 -12.37 -3.87
N PHE A 100 -9.02 -12.33 -5.01
CA PHE A 100 -8.37 -12.48 -6.31
C PHE A 100 -9.10 -11.68 -7.39
N GLU A 101 -8.34 -10.94 -8.20
CA GLU A 101 -8.83 -10.18 -9.35
C GLU A 101 -8.22 -10.76 -10.64
N ALA A 102 -8.91 -11.73 -11.23
CA ALA A 102 -8.43 -12.49 -12.39
C ALA A 102 -8.09 -11.59 -13.60
N GLU A 103 -8.89 -10.55 -13.82
CA GLU A 103 -8.71 -9.55 -14.87
C GLU A 103 -7.42 -8.73 -14.71
N SER A 104 -6.87 -8.65 -13.50
CA SER A 104 -5.65 -7.89 -13.21
C SER A 104 -4.38 -8.72 -13.32
N VAL A 105 -4.46 -10.04 -13.51
CA VAL A 105 -3.29 -10.94 -13.54
C VAL A 105 -2.27 -10.54 -14.60
N GLU A 106 -2.74 -10.28 -15.83
CA GLU A 106 -1.85 -9.92 -16.93
C GLU A 106 -1.14 -8.59 -16.67
N LEU A 107 -1.86 -7.62 -16.11
CA LEU A 107 -1.30 -6.34 -15.73
C LEU A 107 -0.28 -6.48 -14.59
N VAL A 108 -0.55 -7.34 -13.61
CA VAL A 108 0.40 -7.62 -12.52
C VAL A 108 1.68 -8.27 -13.04
N LYS A 109 1.60 -9.19 -14.01
CA LYS A 109 2.79 -9.74 -14.67
C LYS A 109 3.61 -8.63 -15.35
N GLN A 110 2.95 -7.76 -16.11
CA GLN A 110 3.62 -6.63 -16.76
C GLN A 110 4.27 -5.67 -15.76
N LEU A 111 3.65 -5.46 -14.59
CA LEU A 111 4.22 -4.66 -13.51
C LEU A 111 5.47 -5.31 -12.90
N LEU A 112 5.43 -6.63 -12.66
CA LEU A 112 6.59 -7.39 -12.15
C LEU A 112 7.75 -7.36 -13.15
N ASP A 113 7.48 -7.60 -14.44
CA ASP A 113 8.49 -7.53 -15.51
C ASP A 113 9.10 -6.12 -15.62
N ARG A 114 8.25 -5.08 -15.49
CA ARG A 114 8.72 -3.70 -15.53
C ARG A 114 9.57 -3.37 -14.30
N ALA A 115 9.20 -3.86 -13.12
CA ALA A 115 9.95 -3.68 -11.89
C ALA A 115 11.35 -4.30 -12.01
N GLU A 116 11.44 -5.52 -12.54
CA GLU A 116 12.70 -6.21 -12.80
C GLU A 116 13.59 -5.42 -13.77
N LYS A 117 13.04 -4.96 -14.90
CA LYS A 117 13.77 -4.14 -15.88
C LYS A 117 14.29 -2.82 -15.31
N LEU A 118 13.59 -2.25 -14.33
CA LEU A 118 13.98 -1.02 -13.65
C LEU A 118 14.93 -1.26 -12.46
N GLY A 119 15.22 -2.52 -12.12
CA GLY A 119 16.03 -2.87 -10.95
C GLY A 119 15.33 -2.58 -9.62
N VAL A 120 14.00 -2.52 -9.61
CA VAL A 120 13.19 -2.34 -8.40
C VAL A 120 13.12 -3.66 -7.64
N ARG A 121 13.51 -3.65 -6.36
CA ARG A 121 13.39 -4.80 -5.48
C ARG A 121 11.93 -4.97 -5.05
N VAL A 122 11.21 -5.91 -5.66
CA VAL A 122 9.85 -6.25 -5.26
C VAL A 122 9.88 -7.27 -4.11
N LEU A 123 9.22 -6.94 -3.00
CA LEU A 123 9.06 -7.80 -1.83
C LEU A 123 7.63 -8.33 -1.77
N LEU A 124 7.51 -9.65 -1.92
CA LEU A 124 6.28 -10.40 -1.65
C LEU A 124 6.47 -11.26 -0.39
N PRO A 125 5.44 -11.45 0.45
CA PRO A 125 5.47 -12.30 1.63
C PRO A 125 5.89 -13.74 1.34
N SER A 126 6.71 -14.30 2.22
CA SER A 126 7.14 -15.70 2.24
C SER A 126 6.26 -16.59 3.13
N ASP A 127 5.61 -15.99 4.12
CA ASP A 127 4.72 -16.62 5.08
C ASP A 127 3.44 -15.79 5.27
N ILE A 128 2.32 -16.45 5.51
CA ILE A 128 0.99 -15.85 5.50
C ILE A 128 0.13 -16.46 6.60
N TRP A 129 -0.57 -15.61 7.34
CA TRP A 129 -1.63 -16.05 8.24
C TRP A 129 -2.90 -16.34 7.43
N VAL A 130 -3.38 -17.58 7.54
CA VAL A 130 -4.55 -18.09 6.85
C VAL A 130 -5.63 -18.55 7.83
N ALA A 131 -6.88 -18.58 7.35
CA ALA A 131 -8.04 -19.11 8.06
C ALA A 131 -9.05 -19.74 7.09
N PRO A 132 -9.93 -20.65 7.54
CA PRO A 132 -10.95 -21.25 6.69
C PRO A 132 -12.07 -20.26 6.28
N ALA A 133 -12.22 -19.15 7.00
CA ALA A 133 -13.26 -18.13 6.79
C ALA A 133 -12.75 -16.73 7.14
N PHE A 134 -13.42 -15.70 6.63
CA PHE A 134 -13.18 -14.30 6.97
C PHE A 134 -13.73 -13.99 8.36
N ALA A 135 -13.00 -14.40 9.39
CA ALA A 135 -13.32 -14.21 10.80
C ALA A 135 -12.02 -14.07 11.60
N ASN A 136 -12.10 -13.57 12.82
CA ASN A 136 -10.94 -13.43 13.71
C ASN A 136 -10.45 -14.77 14.31
N ASP A 137 -10.98 -15.91 13.89
CA ASP A 137 -10.75 -17.21 14.52
C ASP A 137 -9.83 -18.12 13.70
N SER A 138 -9.29 -19.15 14.36
CA SER A 138 -8.51 -20.24 13.76
C SER A 138 -7.32 -19.80 12.87
N PRO A 139 -6.46 -18.87 13.32
CA PRO A 139 -5.28 -18.49 12.55
C PRO A 139 -4.31 -19.68 12.42
N SER A 140 -3.82 -19.91 11.22
CA SER A 140 -2.75 -20.86 10.92
C SER A 140 -1.68 -20.18 10.09
N LEU A 141 -0.41 -20.43 10.38
CA LEU A 141 0.70 -19.88 9.62
C LEU A 141 1.14 -20.89 8.56
N VAL A 142 1.23 -20.45 7.32
CA VAL A 142 1.69 -21.27 6.19
C VAL A 142 2.73 -20.52 5.36
N SER A 143 3.52 -21.26 4.60
CA SER A 143 4.33 -20.66 3.54
C SER A 143 3.41 -20.10 2.44
N ALA A 144 3.80 -18.98 1.83
CA ALA A 144 3.11 -18.40 0.68
C ALA A 144 3.08 -19.35 -0.54
N ASP A 145 3.94 -20.37 -0.59
CA ASP A 145 3.95 -21.41 -1.63
C ASP A 145 3.03 -22.61 -1.31
N GLN A 146 2.43 -22.64 -0.11
CA GLN A 146 1.69 -23.80 0.41
C GLN A 146 0.35 -23.40 1.03
N ILE A 147 -0.33 -22.40 0.45
CA ILE A 147 -1.65 -21.98 0.91
C ILE A 147 -2.66 -23.12 0.66
N PRO A 148 -3.34 -23.64 1.70
CA PRO A 148 -4.31 -24.72 1.53
C PRO A 148 -5.51 -24.27 0.69
N SER A 149 -5.99 -25.13 -0.22
CA SER A 149 -7.09 -24.81 -1.14
C SER A 149 -8.40 -24.43 -0.46
N ASN A 150 -8.59 -24.84 0.80
CA ASN A 150 -9.79 -24.56 1.59
C ASN A 150 -9.69 -23.33 2.50
N GLN A 151 -8.55 -22.64 2.54
CA GLN A 151 -8.28 -21.48 3.40
C GLN A 151 -8.03 -20.20 2.58
N MET A 152 -8.08 -19.06 3.25
CA MET A 152 -7.77 -17.74 2.69
C MET A 152 -6.74 -17.03 3.56
N GLY A 153 -5.85 -16.25 2.94
CA GLY A 153 -4.89 -15.45 3.67
C GLY A 153 -5.47 -14.11 4.13
N LEU A 154 -5.14 -13.72 5.36
CA LEU A 154 -5.74 -12.59 6.06
C LEU A 154 -4.71 -11.62 6.66
N ASP A 155 -3.44 -12.01 6.80
CA ASP A 155 -2.33 -11.12 7.19
C ASP A 155 -1.00 -11.69 6.71
N ILE A 156 0.03 -10.85 6.62
CA ILE A 156 1.39 -11.31 6.37
C ILE A 156 1.94 -12.01 7.61
N GLY A 157 2.72 -13.07 7.41
CA GLY A 157 3.35 -13.79 8.50
C GLY A 157 4.51 -13.02 9.14
N PRO A 158 5.01 -13.49 10.29
CA PRO A 158 6.06 -12.83 11.04
C PRO A 158 7.40 -12.72 10.30
N GLU A 159 7.76 -13.66 9.41
CA GLU A 159 8.98 -13.55 8.61
C GLU A 159 8.88 -12.45 7.57
N SER A 160 7.74 -12.40 6.87
CA SER A 160 7.43 -11.38 5.87
C SER A 160 7.36 -9.99 6.49
N ALA A 161 6.70 -9.86 7.64
CA ALA A 161 6.62 -8.61 8.37
C ALA A 161 8.00 -8.09 8.79
N ARG A 162 8.90 -8.97 9.26
CA ARG A 162 10.29 -8.60 9.56
C ARG A 162 11.08 -8.20 8.32
N ALA A 163 10.90 -8.91 7.20
CA ALA A 163 11.56 -8.58 5.95
C ALA A 163 11.11 -7.20 5.43
N PHE A 164 9.81 -6.88 5.56
CA PHE A 164 9.25 -5.58 5.20
C PHE A 164 9.82 -4.49 6.13
N ALA A 165 9.81 -4.71 7.45
CA ALA A 165 10.40 -3.78 8.42
C ALA A 165 11.88 -3.49 8.14
N SER A 166 12.69 -4.52 7.85
CA SER A 166 14.10 -4.36 7.49
C SER A 166 14.25 -3.48 6.25
N ALA A 167 13.48 -3.74 5.20
CA ALA A 167 13.54 -2.98 3.96
C ALA A 167 13.06 -1.53 4.13
N ILE A 168 12.07 -1.29 4.99
CA ILE A 168 11.62 0.05 5.39
C ILE A 168 12.75 0.82 6.07
N ASN A 169 13.45 0.18 7.01
CA ASN A 169 14.53 0.80 7.78
C ASN A 169 15.79 1.10 6.94
N GLU A 170 15.95 0.47 5.78
CA GLU A 170 16.99 0.79 4.80
C GLU A 170 16.70 2.09 4.02
N CYS A 171 15.48 2.60 4.07
CA CYS A 171 15.03 3.70 3.21
C CYS A 171 15.19 5.08 3.86
N ALA A 172 15.56 6.07 3.03
CA ALA A 172 15.55 7.49 3.39
C ALA A 172 14.17 8.13 3.15
N THR A 173 13.40 7.60 2.18
CA THR A 173 12.00 7.99 1.97
C THR A 173 11.14 6.73 1.97
N VAL A 174 10.00 6.75 2.64
CA VAL A 174 9.02 5.66 2.62
C VAL A 174 7.61 6.21 2.42
N PHE A 175 6.86 5.61 1.50
CA PHE A 175 5.43 5.86 1.34
C PHE A 175 4.64 4.57 1.58
N TRP A 176 3.71 4.61 2.54
CA TRP A 176 2.84 3.48 2.87
C TRP A 176 1.39 3.78 2.54
N ASN A 177 0.73 2.88 1.81
CA ASN A 177 -0.70 2.98 1.49
C ASN A 177 -1.41 1.61 1.44
N GLY A 178 -2.23 1.37 2.45
CA GLY A 178 -3.04 0.16 2.65
C GLY A 178 -2.44 -0.83 3.66
N PRO A 179 -3.27 -1.45 4.52
CA PRO A 179 -2.81 -2.40 5.54
C PRO A 179 -2.31 -3.72 4.94
N MET A 180 -1.53 -4.47 5.72
CA MET A 180 -0.93 -5.74 5.30
C MET A 180 -1.85 -6.94 5.50
N GLY A 181 -2.92 -6.76 6.28
CA GLY A 181 -3.92 -7.76 6.61
C GLY A 181 -5.23 -7.14 7.06
N VAL A 182 -6.14 -7.98 7.55
CA VAL A 182 -7.44 -7.57 8.13
C VAL A 182 -7.21 -7.06 9.55
N PHE A 183 -6.63 -5.87 9.66
CA PHE A 183 -6.14 -5.30 10.92
C PHE A 183 -7.23 -5.07 11.98
N GLU A 184 -8.50 -5.03 11.56
CA GLU A 184 -9.67 -4.97 12.43
C GLU A 184 -9.85 -6.27 13.25
N PHE A 185 -9.26 -7.37 12.78
CA PHE A 185 -9.21 -8.64 13.50
C PHE A 185 -7.89 -8.76 14.26
N PRO A 186 -7.89 -8.78 15.61
CA PRO A 186 -6.67 -8.83 16.41
C PRO A 186 -5.68 -9.95 16.04
N ASN A 187 -6.18 -11.11 15.61
CA ASN A 187 -5.35 -12.25 15.19
C ASN A 187 -4.72 -12.08 13.80
N PHE A 188 -5.13 -11.06 13.04
CA PHE A 188 -4.67 -10.74 11.68
C PHE A 188 -4.20 -9.28 11.55
N ALA A 189 -3.82 -8.66 12.68
CA ALA A 189 -3.33 -7.28 12.74
C ALA A 189 -1.80 -7.18 12.90
N SER A 190 -1.12 -8.30 13.11
CA SER A 190 0.28 -8.33 13.52
C SER A 190 1.23 -7.78 12.46
N GLY A 191 1.03 -8.15 11.20
CA GLY A 191 1.85 -7.70 10.08
C GLY A 191 1.70 -6.21 9.84
N THR A 192 0.46 -5.72 9.86
CA THR A 192 0.16 -4.28 9.75
C THR A 192 0.83 -3.47 10.86
N LYS A 193 0.75 -3.94 12.11
CA LYS A 193 1.40 -3.27 13.26
C LYS A 193 2.93 -3.22 13.13
N ILE A 194 3.56 -4.30 12.68
CA ILE A 194 5.01 -4.35 12.49
C ILE A 194 5.46 -3.35 11.41
N VAL A 195 4.73 -3.28 10.29
CA VAL A 195 5.00 -2.30 9.23
C VAL A 195 4.79 -0.87 9.72
N ALA A 196 3.70 -0.60 10.43
CA ALA A 196 3.44 0.71 11.03
C ALA A 196 4.53 1.13 12.03
N GLN A 197 5.00 0.19 12.85
CA GLN A 197 6.10 0.44 13.79
C GLN A 197 7.40 0.77 13.06
N ALA A 198 7.77 0.02 12.03
CA ALA A 198 8.98 0.29 11.24
C ALA A 198 8.93 1.69 10.60
N LEU A 199 7.77 2.13 10.12
CA LEU A 199 7.59 3.47 9.56
C LEU A 199 7.85 4.60 10.56
N SER A 200 7.64 4.35 11.87
CA SER A 200 7.93 5.31 12.94
C SER A 200 9.43 5.42 13.26
N GLU A 201 10.21 4.44 12.83
CA GLU A 201 11.66 4.32 13.08
C GLU A 201 12.51 4.83 11.91
N VAL A 202 11.87 5.15 10.77
CA VAL A 202 12.53 5.75 9.60
C VAL A 202 13.11 7.10 9.98
N SER A 203 14.42 7.24 9.83
CA SER A 203 15.14 8.49 10.14
C SER A 203 14.87 9.62 9.14
N GLY A 204 14.44 9.28 7.93
CA GLY A 204 14.10 10.22 6.87
C GLY A 204 12.60 10.50 6.75
N LEU A 205 12.11 10.68 5.53
CA LEU A 205 10.72 11.02 5.26
C LEU A 205 9.85 9.76 5.24
N SER A 206 8.93 9.64 6.20
CA SER A 206 7.89 8.59 6.23
C SER A 206 6.52 9.22 5.99
N VAL A 207 5.80 8.75 4.98
CA VAL A 207 4.46 9.26 4.62
C VAL A 207 3.46 8.11 4.63
N VAL A 208 2.39 8.29 5.41
CA VAL A 208 1.25 7.36 5.46
C VAL A 208 0.10 7.97 4.67
N GLY A 209 -0.37 7.26 3.65
CA GLY A 209 -1.51 7.66 2.84
C GLY A 209 -2.67 6.68 2.95
N GLY A 210 -3.88 7.16 2.71
CA GLY A 210 -5.11 6.34 2.70
C GLY A 210 -5.75 6.21 4.09
N GLY A 211 -7.08 6.20 4.13
CA GLY A 211 -7.84 6.17 5.39
C GLY A 211 -7.53 4.96 6.26
N ASP A 212 -7.45 3.77 5.65
CA ASP A 212 -7.23 2.52 6.40
C ASP A 212 -5.82 2.45 7.00
N SER A 213 -4.79 2.91 6.29
CA SER A 213 -3.43 2.99 6.84
C SER A 213 -3.28 4.06 7.91
N ALA A 214 -4.04 5.14 7.83
CA ALA A 214 -4.04 6.16 8.87
C ALA A 214 -4.80 5.71 10.13
N ALA A 215 -5.73 4.76 9.98
CA ALA A 215 -6.50 4.19 11.09
C ALA A 215 -5.78 3.03 11.79
N ALA A 216 -4.94 2.29 11.06
CA ALA A 216 -4.16 1.15 11.54
C ALA A 216 -2.92 1.57 12.34
#